data_AF-A0A5C3QBZ6-F1
#
_entry.id   AF-A0A5C3QBZ6-F1
#
_cell.length_a   1.000
_cell.length_b   1.000
_cell.length_c   1.000
_cell.angle_alpha   90.00
_cell.angle_beta   90.00
_cell.angle_gamma   90.00
#
_symmetry.space_group_name_H-M   'P 1'
#
loop_
_entity.id
_entity.type
_entity.pdbx_description
1 polymer ?
#
loop_
_entity_poly.entity_id
_entity_poly.type
_entity_poly.pdbx_seq_one_letter_code
_entity_poly.pdbx_strand_id
1 'polypeptide(L)'
;MMPPRQPPSPFALFCQKTDKPKLTSLEEANKHMSDSGERWKAMSDAEKEPYMAEIRALTETYNLAKDEWWKNASATLIRAINAQRAAKKKPRLSTSYHRAQEDKKPPNQYSLFVADTIRNIVAKNDGVWVQQPLREVGERWRSMSDEDKAPWKKLADEKKAEWEARKAEKAQAVGSSSD
;
A
#
# COMPACT_ATOMS: atom_id res chain seq x y z
N MET A 1 -17.44 -7.64 7.33
CA MET A 1 -17.31 -6.90 6.05
C MET A 1 -15.95 -7.22 5.43
N MET A 2 -15.89 -7.73 4.20
CA MET A 2 -14.63 -8.02 3.50
C MET A 2 -14.11 -6.77 2.79
N PRO A 3 -12.78 -6.63 2.59
CA PRO A 3 -12.25 -5.51 1.81
C PRO A 3 -12.76 -5.58 0.37
N PRO A 4 -12.99 -4.42 -0.28
CA PRO A 4 -13.46 -4.38 -1.66
C PRO A 4 -12.47 -5.09 -2.59
N ARG A 5 -13.00 -5.73 -3.63
CA ARG A 5 -12.18 -6.41 -4.64
C ARG A 5 -11.68 -5.40 -5.66
N GLN A 6 -10.45 -5.60 -6.12
CA GLN A 6 -9.90 -4.80 -7.21
C GLN A 6 -10.76 -4.92 -8.46
N PRO A 7 -10.89 -3.85 -9.25
CA PRO A 7 -11.55 -3.92 -10.55
C PRO A 7 -10.79 -4.89 -11.48
N PRO A 8 -11.48 -5.51 -12.44
CA PRO A 8 -10.84 -6.33 -13.45
C PRO A 8 -9.86 -5.50 -14.31
N SER A 9 -8.97 -6.16 -15.05
CA SER A 9 -8.20 -5.49 -16.10
C SER A 9 -9.12 -5.10 -17.27
N PRO A 10 -8.73 -4.15 -18.14
CA PRO A 10 -9.51 -3.80 -19.33
C PRO A 10 -9.84 -5.01 -20.23
N PHE A 11 -8.88 -5.92 -20.43
CA PHE A 11 -9.12 -7.16 -21.16
C PHE A 11 -10.11 -8.10 -20.44
N ALA A 12 -10.01 -8.23 -19.11
CA ALA A 12 -10.96 -9.04 -18.36
C ALA A 12 -12.37 -8.44 -18.38
N LEU A 13 -12.50 -7.10 -18.40
CA LEU A 13 -13.77 -6.41 -18.60
C LEU A 13 -14.32 -6.65 -20.01
N PHE A 14 -13.46 -6.61 -21.03
CA PHE A 14 -13.81 -7.00 -22.39
C PHE A 14 -14.38 -8.43 -22.44
N CYS A 15 -13.64 -9.43 -21.95
CA CYS A 15 -14.10 -10.81 -21.88
C CYS A 15 -15.38 -11.01 -21.03
N GLN A 16 -15.65 -10.10 -20.09
CA GLN A 16 -16.87 -10.14 -19.30
C GLN A 16 -18.09 -9.61 -20.07
N LYS A 17 -17.89 -8.61 -20.94
CA LYS A 17 -18.93 -7.94 -21.72
C LYS A 17 -19.18 -8.56 -23.09
N THR A 18 -18.19 -9.26 -23.64
CA THR A 18 -18.39 -10.10 -24.83
C THR A 18 -19.18 -11.34 -24.48
N ASP A 19 -19.90 -11.87 -25.46
CA ASP A 19 -20.66 -13.11 -25.29
C ASP A 19 -19.78 -14.23 -24.72
N LYS A 20 -20.30 -14.88 -23.67
CA LYS A 20 -19.69 -16.05 -23.06
C LYS A 20 -20.40 -17.28 -23.60
N PRO A 21 -19.84 -17.98 -24.59
CA PRO A 21 -20.46 -19.21 -25.07
C PRO A 21 -20.56 -20.22 -23.92
N LYS A 22 -21.54 -21.12 -24.00
CA LYS A 22 -21.60 -22.28 -23.09
C LYS A 22 -20.47 -23.23 -23.46
N LEU A 23 -19.37 -23.11 -22.76
CA LEU A 23 -18.18 -23.95 -22.93
C LEU A 23 -18.37 -25.22 -22.10
N THR A 24 -18.19 -26.38 -22.73
CA THR A 24 -18.42 -27.68 -22.09
C THR A 24 -17.14 -28.43 -21.77
N SER A 25 -16.01 -27.99 -22.35
CA SER A 25 -14.69 -28.55 -22.09
C SER A 25 -13.64 -27.48 -21.76
N LEU A 26 -12.56 -27.91 -21.11
CA LEU A 26 -11.40 -27.05 -20.83
C LEU A 26 -10.71 -26.58 -22.12
N GLU A 27 -10.69 -27.43 -23.15
CA GLU A 27 -10.10 -27.13 -24.45
C GLU A 27 -10.86 -26.02 -25.17
N GLU A 28 -12.20 -26.11 -25.22
CA GLU A 28 -13.06 -25.06 -25.75
C GLU A 28 -12.85 -23.74 -25.01
N ALA A 29 -12.73 -23.80 -23.67
CA ALA A 29 -12.50 -22.62 -22.86
C ALA A 29 -11.14 -21.96 -23.12
N ASN A 30 -10.07 -22.77 -23.28
CA ASN A 30 -8.75 -22.29 -23.61
C ASN A 30 -8.72 -21.64 -25.01
N LYS A 31 -9.36 -22.28 -25.99
CA LYS A 31 -9.48 -21.73 -27.35
C LYS A 31 -10.23 -20.41 -27.36
N HIS A 32 -11.40 -20.35 -26.69
CA HIS A 32 -12.17 -19.12 -26.58
C HIS A 32 -11.38 -17.98 -25.92
N MET A 33 -10.57 -18.29 -24.89
CA MET A 33 -9.71 -17.30 -24.25
C MET A 33 -8.59 -16.82 -25.19
N SER A 34 -8.00 -17.74 -25.97
CA SER A 34 -6.99 -17.40 -26.99
C SER A 34 -7.57 -16.48 -28.05
N ASP A 35 -8.72 -16.85 -28.64
CA ASP A 35 -9.41 -16.08 -29.67
C ASP A 35 -9.83 -14.69 -29.15
N SER A 36 -10.30 -14.62 -27.89
CA SER A 36 -10.62 -13.35 -27.24
C SER A 36 -9.37 -12.47 -27.06
N GLY A 37 -8.22 -13.07 -26.73
CA GLY A 37 -6.95 -12.37 -26.61
C GLY A 37 -6.44 -11.82 -27.94
N GLU A 38 -6.60 -12.57 -29.03
CA GLU A 38 -6.26 -12.11 -30.39
C GLU A 38 -7.18 -10.97 -30.84
N ARG A 39 -8.48 -11.10 -30.61
CA ARG A 39 -9.47 -10.02 -30.88
C ARG A 39 -9.11 -8.75 -30.13
N TRP A 40 -8.83 -8.84 -28.83
CA TRP A 40 -8.43 -7.68 -28.03
C TRP A 40 -7.13 -7.05 -28.54
N LYS A 41 -6.15 -7.84 -28.98
CA LYS A 41 -4.92 -7.30 -29.56
C LYS A 41 -5.17 -6.56 -30.87
N ALA A 42 -6.04 -7.11 -31.73
CA ALA A 42 -6.39 -6.55 -33.03
C ALA A 42 -7.26 -5.27 -32.96
N MET A 43 -7.97 -5.05 -31.85
CA MET A 43 -8.75 -3.82 -31.64
C MET A 43 -7.86 -2.58 -31.64
N SER A 44 -8.33 -1.52 -32.26
CA SER A 44 -7.73 -0.19 -32.22
C SER A 44 -7.83 0.43 -30.82
N ASP A 45 -7.04 1.47 -30.58
CA ASP A 45 -7.09 2.21 -29.31
C ASP A 45 -8.46 2.85 -29.09
N ALA A 46 -9.12 3.32 -30.16
CA ALA A 46 -10.48 3.88 -30.09
C ALA A 46 -11.52 2.84 -29.67
N GLU A 47 -11.38 1.59 -30.10
CA GLU A 47 -12.29 0.49 -29.69
C GLU A 47 -12.00 0.00 -28.26
N LYS A 48 -10.76 0.16 -27.78
CA LYS A 48 -10.36 -0.16 -26.40
C LYS A 48 -10.73 0.94 -25.41
N GLU A 49 -10.81 2.19 -25.88
CA GLU A 49 -11.08 3.37 -25.05
C GLU A 49 -12.33 3.26 -24.16
N PRO A 50 -13.51 2.76 -24.61
CA PRO A 50 -14.66 2.61 -23.71
C PRO A 50 -14.38 1.67 -22.53
N TYR A 51 -13.65 0.58 -22.75
CA TYR A 51 -13.24 -0.33 -21.67
C TYR A 51 -12.23 0.31 -20.74
N MET A 52 -11.29 1.11 -21.26
CA MET A 52 -10.34 1.84 -20.44
C MET A 52 -11.03 2.91 -19.59
N ALA A 53 -11.95 3.68 -20.18
CA ALA A 53 -12.74 4.70 -19.50
C ALA A 53 -13.56 4.10 -18.35
N GLU A 54 -14.22 2.96 -18.60
CA GLU A 54 -14.97 2.25 -17.56
C GLU A 54 -14.06 1.70 -16.46
N ILE A 55 -12.89 1.14 -16.81
CA ILE A 55 -11.91 0.72 -15.80
C ILE A 55 -11.40 1.91 -14.97
N ARG A 56 -11.21 3.09 -15.57
CA ARG A 56 -10.86 4.31 -14.81
C ARG A 56 -11.95 4.66 -13.80
N ALA A 57 -13.22 4.67 -14.21
CA ALA A 57 -14.35 4.93 -13.32
C ALA A 57 -14.51 3.84 -12.22
N LEU A 58 -14.37 2.56 -12.58
CA LEU A 58 -14.39 1.45 -11.61
C LEU A 58 -13.22 1.51 -10.63
N THR A 59 -12.05 1.99 -11.08
CA THR A 59 -10.88 2.20 -10.22
C THR A 59 -11.10 3.33 -9.23
N GLU A 60 -11.72 4.43 -9.66
CA GLU A 60 -12.07 5.56 -8.80
C GLU A 60 -13.06 5.12 -7.71
N THR A 61 -14.17 4.49 -8.11
CA THR A 61 -15.16 3.95 -7.16
C THR A 61 -14.56 2.91 -6.21
N TYR A 62 -13.70 2.02 -6.72
CA TYR A 62 -12.95 1.08 -5.90
C TYR A 62 -12.04 1.77 -4.88
N ASN A 63 -11.32 2.82 -5.29
CA ASN A 63 -10.42 3.54 -4.39
C ASN A 63 -11.19 4.23 -3.26
N LEU A 64 -12.31 4.87 -3.58
CA LEU A 64 -13.20 5.48 -2.58
C LEU A 64 -13.74 4.43 -1.60
N ALA A 65 -14.29 3.33 -2.11
CA ALA A 65 -14.83 2.24 -1.27
C ALA A 65 -13.74 1.58 -0.42
N LYS A 66 -12.51 1.45 -0.96
CA LYS A 66 -11.35 0.93 -0.24
C LYS A 66 -10.97 1.86 0.90
N ASP A 67 -10.91 3.17 0.66
CA ASP A 67 -10.55 4.15 1.68
C ASP A 67 -11.62 4.22 2.78
N GLU A 68 -12.90 4.18 2.41
CA GLU A 68 -14.00 4.09 3.36
C GLU A 68 -13.95 2.82 4.20
N TRP A 69 -13.72 1.66 3.56
CA TRP A 69 -13.55 0.39 4.26
C TRP A 69 -12.43 0.47 5.30
N TRP A 70 -11.31 1.12 4.96
CA TRP A 70 -10.19 1.28 5.88
C TRP A 70 -10.45 2.21 7.05
N LYS A 71 -11.26 3.26 6.86
CA LYS A 71 -11.71 4.15 7.96
C LYS A 71 -12.59 3.40 8.95
N ASN A 72 -13.43 2.50 8.46
CA ASN A 72 -14.44 1.79 9.26
C ASN A 72 -14.00 0.40 9.75
N ALA A 73 -12.89 -0.15 9.23
CA ALA A 73 -12.42 -1.49 9.58
C ALA A 73 -11.86 -1.54 11.00
N SER A 74 -12.55 -2.25 11.89
CA SER A 74 -12.09 -2.45 13.27
C SER A 74 -10.85 -3.36 13.34
N ALA A 75 -10.05 -3.18 14.40
CA ALA A 75 -8.86 -4.00 14.62
C ALA A 75 -9.19 -5.50 14.77
N THR A 76 -10.34 -5.84 15.34
CA THR A 76 -10.82 -7.23 15.48
C THR A 76 -11.18 -7.84 14.13
N LEU A 77 -11.89 -7.08 13.28
CA LEU A 77 -12.22 -7.51 11.92
C LEU A 77 -10.96 -7.78 11.09
N ILE A 78 -9.96 -6.90 11.17
CA ILE A 78 -8.70 -7.05 10.43
C ILE A 78 -7.94 -8.30 10.91
N ARG A 79 -7.93 -8.59 12.22
CA ARG A 79 -7.32 -9.84 12.75
C ARG A 79 -8.02 -11.07 12.20
N ALA A 80 -9.36 -11.09 12.19
CA ALA A 80 -10.13 -12.20 11.64
C ALA A 80 -9.85 -12.42 10.14
N ILE A 81 -9.79 -11.34 9.35
CA ILE A 81 -9.43 -11.41 7.93
C ILE A 81 -8.01 -11.96 7.74
N ASN A 82 -7.05 -11.50 8.56
CA ASN A 82 -5.67 -11.99 8.49
C ASN A 82 -5.55 -13.47 8.86
N ALA A 83 -6.34 -13.97 9.81
CA ALA A 83 -6.41 -15.41 10.10
C ALA A 83 -6.93 -16.20 8.89
N GLN A 84 -8.00 -15.74 8.23
CA GLN A 84 -8.51 -16.37 7.01
C GLN A 84 -7.49 -16.34 5.86
N ARG A 85 -6.73 -15.25 5.73
CA ARG A 85 -5.67 -15.12 4.71
C ARG A 85 -4.50 -16.06 5.01
N ALA A 86 -4.10 -16.20 6.27
CA ALA A 86 -3.05 -17.12 6.70
C ALA A 86 -3.41 -18.58 6.41
N ALA A 87 -4.65 -18.99 6.69
CA ALA A 87 -5.16 -20.32 6.33
C ALA A 87 -5.09 -20.59 4.82
N LYS A 88 -5.26 -19.54 4.00
CA LYS A 88 -5.13 -19.60 2.53
C LYS A 88 -3.70 -19.31 2.03
N LYS A 89 -2.69 -19.26 2.91
CA LYS A 89 -1.29 -18.93 2.60
C LYS A 89 -1.12 -17.60 1.84
N LYS A 90 -2.01 -16.64 2.08
CA LYS A 90 -1.97 -15.29 1.47
C LYS A 90 -1.25 -14.30 2.38
N PRO A 91 -0.55 -13.29 1.82
CA PRO A 91 0.12 -12.27 2.62
C PRO A 91 -0.87 -11.52 3.50
N ARG A 92 -0.45 -11.16 4.72
CA ARG A 92 -1.27 -10.40 5.66
C ARG A 92 -1.66 -9.04 5.08
N LEU A 93 -2.88 -8.61 5.35
CA LEU A 93 -3.31 -7.25 5.09
C LEU A 93 -2.65 -6.34 6.12
N SER A 94 -1.75 -5.47 5.67
CA SER A 94 -1.06 -4.51 6.53
C SER A 94 -1.93 -3.29 6.77
N THR A 95 -2.07 -2.90 8.04
CA THR A 95 -2.74 -1.66 8.44
C THR A 95 -1.82 -0.44 8.33
N SER A 96 -0.53 -0.64 8.05
CA SER A 96 0.47 0.42 8.06
C SER A 96 0.23 1.50 7.01
N TYR A 97 -0.30 1.14 5.83
CA TYR A 97 -0.55 2.08 4.74
C TYR A 97 -1.74 2.99 5.02
N HIS A 98 -2.76 2.46 5.71
CA HIS A 98 -4.03 3.16 5.98
C HIS A 98 -4.09 3.80 7.36
N ARG A 99 -3.02 3.64 8.15
CA ARG A 99 -2.89 4.34 9.41
C ARG A 99 -2.58 5.82 9.13
N ALA A 100 -3.33 6.73 9.77
CA ALA A 100 -3.01 8.15 9.76
C ALA A 100 -1.53 8.35 10.12
N GLN A 101 -0.83 9.26 9.44
CA GLN A 101 0.61 9.48 9.67
C GLN A 101 0.90 9.75 11.15
N GLU A 102 0.00 10.45 11.82
CA GLU A 102 0.04 10.75 13.24
C GLU A 102 0.01 9.51 14.15
N ASP A 103 -0.63 8.43 13.72
CA ASP A 103 -0.75 7.22 14.54
C ASP A 103 0.41 6.25 14.27
N LYS A 104 1.23 6.51 13.24
CA LYS A 104 2.42 5.71 12.95
C LYS A 104 3.47 5.96 14.03
N LYS A 105 4.15 4.89 14.42
CA LYS A 105 5.29 4.99 15.34
C LYS A 105 6.36 5.88 14.71
N PRO A 106 6.97 6.78 15.48
CA PRO A 106 8.03 7.63 14.96
C PRO A 106 9.25 6.80 14.55
N PRO A 107 10.05 7.31 13.59
CA PRO A 107 11.30 6.66 13.20
C PRO A 107 12.26 6.56 14.38
N ASN A 108 13.06 5.49 14.40
CA ASN A 108 14.14 5.35 15.38
C ASN A 108 15.36 6.24 15.00
N GLN A 109 16.36 6.32 15.88
CA GLN A 109 17.57 7.12 15.68
C GLN A 109 18.28 6.85 14.34
N TYR A 110 18.37 5.58 13.93
CA TYR A 110 19.00 5.20 12.66
C TYR A 110 18.16 5.63 11.47
N SER A 111 16.84 5.42 11.51
CA SER A 111 15.92 5.87 10.46
C SER A 111 15.93 7.39 10.28
N LEU A 112 16.06 8.15 11.37
CA LEU A 112 16.21 9.61 11.31
C LEU A 112 17.51 10.02 10.63
N PHE A 113 18.63 9.43 11.06
CA PHE A 113 19.95 9.65 10.46
C PHE A 113 19.96 9.31 8.97
N VAL A 114 19.41 8.16 8.59
CA VAL A 114 19.35 7.71 7.19
C VAL A 114 18.50 8.66 6.36
N ALA A 115 17.32 9.04 6.84
CA ALA A 115 16.44 9.94 6.11
C ALA A 115 17.08 11.31 5.88
N ASP A 116 17.78 11.85 6.89
CA ASP A 116 18.50 13.11 6.77
C ASP A 116 19.70 13.00 5.82
N THR A 117 20.53 11.97 5.99
CA THR A 117 21.73 11.79 5.18
C THR A 117 21.39 11.54 3.71
N ILE A 118 20.37 10.72 3.42
CA ILE A 118 19.92 10.51 2.04
C ILE A 118 19.34 11.79 1.45
N ARG A 119 18.56 12.57 2.21
CA ARG A 119 18.06 13.87 1.74
C ARG A 119 19.21 14.79 1.35
N ASN A 120 20.25 14.84 2.18
CA ASN A 120 21.44 15.65 1.92
C ASN A 120 22.26 15.15 0.71
N ILE A 121 22.30 13.85 0.46
CA ILE A 121 22.99 13.27 -0.71
C ILE A 121 22.20 13.56 -1.99
N VAL A 122 20.89 13.32 -1.99
CA VAL A 122 20.01 13.56 -3.15
C VAL A 122 19.94 15.05 -3.48
N ALA A 123 19.91 15.94 -2.48
CA ALA A 123 19.92 17.37 -2.70
C ALA A 123 21.23 17.89 -3.31
N LYS A 124 22.34 17.14 -3.17
CA LYS A 124 23.66 17.52 -3.70
C LYS A 124 24.01 16.85 -5.03
N ASN A 125 23.30 15.78 -5.40
CA ASN A 125 23.56 15.00 -6.59
C ASN A 125 22.26 14.85 -7.40
N ASP A 126 22.17 15.54 -8.54
CA ASP A 126 21.03 15.55 -9.47
C ASP A 126 20.70 14.14 -10.02
N GLY A 127 20.01 13.32 -9.22
CA GLY A 127 19.42 12.07 -9.68
C GLY A 127 20.22 10.78 -9.46
N VAL A 128 21.18 10.75 -8.52
CA VAL A 128 21.85 9.48 -8.16
C VAL A 128 20.85 8.52 -7.50
N TRP A 129 20.77 7.30 -8.05
CA TRP A 129 19.90 6.21 -7.59
C TRP A 129 20.20 5.82 -6.12
N VAL A 130 19.17 5.84 -5.27
CA VAL A 130 19.24 5.82 -3.78
C VAL A 130 19.85 4.53 -3.16
N GLN A 131 20.04 3.46 -3.93
CA GLN A 131 20.50 2.18 -3.40
C GLN A 131 21.99 2.16 -3.01
N GLN A 132 22.87 2.82 -3.76
CA GLN A 132 24.29 2.95 -3.36
C GLN A 132 24.46 3.80 -2.08
N PRO A 133 23.83 4.99 -1.98
CA PRO A 133 23.86 5.79 -0.76
C PRO A 133 23.44 5.04 0.50
N LEU A 134 22.45 4.15 0.44
CA LEU A 134 21.95 3.48 1.64
C LEU A 134 22.98 2.54 2.29
N ARG A 135 23.82 1.87 1.49
CA ARG A 135 24.87 0.99 2.01
C ARG A 135 25.94 1.78 2.75
N GLU A 136 26.43 2.84 2.12
CA GLU A 136 27.46 3.74 2.68
C GLU A 136 26.95 4.44 3.95
N VAL A 137 25.69 4.87 3.96
CA VAL A 137 25.04 5.45 5.14
C VAL A 137 24.99 4.44 6.29
N GLY A 138 24.67 3.17 6.00
CA GLY A 138 24.66 2.10 6.99
C GLY A 138 26.06 1.83 7.58
N GLU A 139 27.10 1.84 6.75
CA GLU A 139 28.50 1.71 7.19
C GLU A 139 28.93 2.91 8.04
N ARG A 140 28.62 4.13 7.60
CA ARG A 140 28.88 5.36 8.36
C ARG A 140 28.24 5.33 9.74
N TRP A 141 26.98 4.92 9.84
CA TRP A 141 26.31 4.80 11.14
C TRP A 141 27.00 3.82 12.09
N ARG A 142 27.52 2.68 11.58
CA ARG A 142 28.25 1.72 12.41
C ARG A 142 29.56 2.29 12.93
N SER A 143 30.24 3.09 12.12
CA SER A 143 31.53 3.72 12.47
C SER A 143 31.41 5.00 13.31
N MET A 144 30.22 5.58 13.47
CA MET A 144 30.00 6.76 14.32
C MET A 144 30.17 6.44 15.80
N SER A 145 30.73 7.39 16.55
CA SER A 145 30.86 7.29 18.01
C SER A 145 29.49 7.44 18.70
N ASP A 146 29.43 7.16 20.00
CA ASP A 146 28.20 7.34 20.76
C ASP A 146 27.84 8.82 20.92
N GLU A 147 28.83 9.70 20.95
CA GLU A 147 28.66 11.16 20.94
C GLU A 147 28.02 11.63 19.64
N ASP A 148 28.46 11.10 18.49
CA ASP A 148 27.90 11.44 17.18
C ASP A 148 26.48 10.87 16.99
N LYS A 149 26.16 9.77 17.67
CA LYS A 149 24.82 9.18 17.69
C LYS A 149 23.89 9.85 18.70
N ALA A 150 24.43 10.56 19.70
CA ALA A 150 23.65 11.15 20.79
C ALA A 150 22.57 12.15 20.30
N PRO A 151 22.81 13.03 19.31
CA PRO A 151 21.77 13.91 18.77
C PRO A 151 20.59 13.13 18.16
N TRP A 152 20.89 12.04 17.44
CA TRP A 152 19.87 11.19 16.81
C TRP A 152 19.06 10.41 17.82
N LYS A 153 19.72 9.95 18.90
CA LYS A 153 19.05 9.32 20.04
C LYS A 153 18.09 10.27 20.71
N LYS A 154 18.55 11.48 21.06
CA LYS A 154 17.73 12.53 21.67
C LYS A 154 16.52 12.87 20.81
N LEU A 155 16.72 13.09 19.51
CA LEU A 155 15.62 13.38 18.58
C LEU A 155 14.62 12.22 18.45
N ALA A 156 15.09 10.98 18.46
CA ALA A 156 14.21 9.81 18.43
C ALA A 156 13.38 9.69 19.71
N ASP A 157 13.99 9.95 20.87
CA ASP A 157 13.33 9.92 22.17
C ASP A 157 12.28 11.04 22.30
N GLU A 158 12.60 12.26 21.85
CA GLU A 158 11.66 13.39 21.78
C GLU A 158 10.44 13.04 20.90
N LYS A 159 10.66 12.57 19.68
CA LYS A 159 9.57 12.18 18.77
C LYS A 159 8.72 11.04 19.32
N LYS A 160 9.34 10.11 20.06
CA LYS A 160 8.63 9.02 20.75
C LYS A 160 7.77 9.55 21.90
N ALA A 161 8.30 10.46 22.70
CA ALA A 161 7.55 11.09 23.79
C ALA A 161 6.32 11.85 23.26
N GLU A 162 6.49 12.66 22.21
CA GLU A 162 5.38 13.36 21.53
C GLU A 162 4.30 12.40 21.02
N TRP A 163 4.72 11.27 20.42
CA TRP A 163 3.80 10.25 19.91
C TRP A 163 3.00 9.58 21.03
N GLU A 164 3.65 9.19 22.13
CA GLU A 164 2.96 8.58 23.28
C GLU A 164 2.03 9.58 23.97
N ALA A 165 2.43 10.84 24.11
CA ALA A 165 1.60 11.89 24.69
C ALA A 165 0.31 12.11 23.86
N ARG A 166 0.45 12.30 22.53
CA ARG A 166 -0.70 12.43 21.61
C ARG A 166 -1.61 11.20 21.65
N LYS A 167 -1.02 10.00 21.71
CA LYS A 167 -1.78 8.75 21.77
C LYS A 167 -2.56 8.63 23.09
N ALA A 168 -1.97 9.05 24.21
CA ALA A 168 -2.64 9.07 25.51
C ALA A 168 -3.79 10.08 25.53
N GLU A 169 -3.58 11.27 24.98
CA GLU A 169 -4.62 12.31 24.83
C GLU A 169 -5.80 11.80 23.99
N LYS A 170 -5.53 11.19 22.81
CA LYS A 170 -6.58 10.56 21.99
C LYS A 170 -7.35 9.47 22.75
N ALA A 171 -6.69 8.69 23.59
CA ALA A 171 -7.35 7.66 24.40
C ALA A 171 -8.26 8.28 25.48
N GLN A 172 -7.85 9.39 26.10
CA GLN A 172 -8.64 10.11 27.09
C GLN A 172 -9.85 10.81 26.47
N ALA A 173 -9.68 11.45 25.31
CA ALA A 173 -10.78 12.12 24.58
C ALA A 173 -11.88 11.14 24.15
N VAL A 174 -11.52 9.92 23.75
CA VAL A 174 -12.50 8.87 23.40
C VAL A 174 -13.24 8.35 24.65
N GLY A 175 -12.58 8.28 25.80
CA GLY A 175 -13.21 7.91 27.07
C GLY A 175 -14.19 8.97 27.58
N SER A 176 -13.87 10.25 27.41
CA SER A 176 -14.70 11.36 27.89
C SER A 176 -15.88 11.72 26.98
N SER A 177 -15.93 11.22 25.75
CA SER A 177 -17.04 11.42 24.81
C SER A 177 -18.12 10.34 24.89
N SER A 178 -17.97 9.39 25.83
CA SER A 178 -18.88 8.24 26.01
C SER A 178 -19.69 8.29 27.32
N ASP A 179 -19.65 9.41 28.05
CA ASP A 179 -20.49 9.70 29.23
C ASP A 179 -21.54 10.78 28.90
#